data_AF-A0A7X6CIB9-F1
#
_entry.id   AF-A0A7X6CIB9-F1
#
_cell.length_a   1.000
_cell.length_b   1.000
_cell.length_c   1.000
_cell.angle_alpha   90.00
_cell.angle_beta   90.00
_cell.angle_gamma   90.00
#
_symmetry.space_group_name_H-M   'P 1'
#
loop_
_entity.id
_entity.type
_entity.pdbx_description
1 polymer ?
#
loop_
_entity_poly.entity_id
_entity_poly.type
_entity_poly.pdbx_seq_one_letter_code
_entity_poly.pdbx_strand_id
1 'polypeptide(L)'
;TTDVVEVQIFSTEAGPTLVGAIELISPANKDRPGQRSAFTSKCQTYLAQGIGLIIVDIVTILSANLHNELMNRLNLVIEPLDARLYAVAYQVGQKNGSSHLDFWQEALAIGGNLPILPLFLKGGLYLPINLDMSYQYTCVRQRIPEFND
;
A
#
# COMPACT_ATOMS: atom_id res chain seq x y z
N THR A 1 1.27 -13.71 16.78
CA THR A 1 1.83 -12.35 16.74
C THR A 1 1.52 -11.80 15.37
N THR A 2 0.82 -10.68 15.26
CA THR A 2 0.54 -10.10 13.93
C THR A 2 1.82 -9.44 13.46
N ASP A 3 2.51 -10.04 12.48
CA ASP A 3 3.58 -9.34 11.77
C ASP A 3 2.91 -8.22 10.96
N VAL A 4 2.98 -7.01 11.53
CA VAL A 4 2.60 -5.77 10.84
C VAL A 4 3.89 -5.14 10.38
N VAL A 5 4.06 -5.03 9.07
CA VAL A 5 5.18 -4.33 8.48
C VAL A 5 4.64 -3.06 7.83
N GLU A 6 4.85 -1.95 8.51
CA GLU A 6 4.45 -0.61 8.05
C GLU A 6 5.66 0.32 8.01
N VAL A 7 5.66 1.23 7.03
CA VAL A 7 6.57 2.37 6.98
C VAL A 7 5.74 3.63 7.12
N GLN A 8 6.07 4.47 8.10
CA GLN A 8 5.36 5.71 8.37
C GLN A 8 6.25 6.91 8.07
N ILE A 9 5.69 7.91 7.38
CA ILE A 9 6.38 9.14 6.98
C ILE A 9 5.79 10.29 7.81
N PHE A 10 6.64 10.96 8.57
CA PHE A 10 6.25 12.08 9.43
C PHE A 10 6.80 13.41 8.89
N SER A 11 5.97 14.45 8.86
CA SER A 11 6.44 15.83 8.81
C SER A 11 6.82 16.28 10.21
N THR A 12 7.90 17.05 10.33
CA THR A 12 8.40 17.58 11.62
C THR A 12 8.31 19.10 11.72
N GLU A 13 7.75 19.79 10.71
CA GLU A 13 7.74 21.27 10.63
C GLU A 13 6.96 21.94 11.76
N ALA A 14 5.79 21.40 12.12
CA ALA A 14 4.94 21.88 13.20
C ALA A 14 4.82 20.85 14.35
N GLY A 15 5.80 19.94 14.44
CA GLY A 15 5.73 18.72 15.26
C GLY A 15 5.38 17.48 14.46
N PRO A 16 5.58 16.27 15.02
CA PRO A 16 5.44 15.01 14.30
C PRO A 16 3.99 14.79 13.87
N THR A 17 3.74 14.90 12.57
CA THR A 17 2.44 14.61 11.96
C THR A 17 2.62 13.52 10.91
N LEU A 18 1.84 12.46 11.01
CA LEU A 18 1.83 11.40 9.99
C LEU A 18 1.28 11.98 8.68
N VAL A 19 2.07 11.89 7.61
CA VAL A 19 1.74 12.45 6.29
C VAL A 19 1.69 11.40 5.17
N GLY A 20 2.29 10.23 5.39
CA GLY A 20 2.19 9.09 4.48
C GLY A 20 2.45 7.76 5.18
N ALA A 21 1.98 6.68 4.59
CA ALA A 21 2.19 5.32 5.06
C ALA A 21 2.37 4.34 3.89
N ILE A 22 3.16 3.29 4.11
CA ILE A 22 3.28 2.12 3.24
C ILE A 22 2.94 0.89 4.07
N GLU A 23 1.91 0.15 3.69
CA GLU A 23 1.46 -1.07 4.35
C GLU A 23 1.87 -2.29 3.52
N LEU A 24 2.63 -3.21 4.12
CA LEU A 24 2.86 -4.53 3.53
C LEU A 24 1.82 -5.50 4.09
N ILE A 25 1.05 -6.12 3.20
CA ILE A 25 0.05 -7.12 3.59
C ILE A 25 0.78 -8.38 4.07
N SER A 26 0.45 -8.84 5.27
CA SER A 26 0.90 -10.13 5.80
C SER A 26 -0.19 -11.20 5.72
N PRO A 27 0.14 -12.50 5.82
CA PRO A 27 -0.86 -13.57 5.75
C PRO A 27 -1.99 -13.41 6.77
N ALA A 28 -1.67 -12.93 7.98
CA ALA A 28 -2.66 -12.68 9.02
C ALA A 28 -3.70 -11.64 8.61
N ASN A 29 -3.34 -10.65 7.78
CA ASN A 29 -4.28 -9.66 7.29
C ASN A 29 -5.33 -10.29 6.36
N LYS A 30 -4.98 -11.33 5.59
CA LYS A 30 -5.88 -11.98 4.62
C LYS A 30 -6.71 -13.14 5.19
N ASP A 31 -6.31 -13.68 6.34
CA ASP A 31 -6.86 -14.90 6.95
C ASP A 31 -8.38 -14.80 7.25
N ARG A 32 -8.75 -14.20 8.38
CA ARG A 32 -10.14 -14.13 8.85
C ARG A 32 -10.83 -12.81 8.49
N PRO A 33 -12.16 -12.79 8.26
CA PRO A 33 -12.91 -11.55 7.92
C PRO A 33 -12.65 -10.38 8.87
N GLY A 34 -12.50 -10.66 10.17
CA GLY A 34 -12.19 -9.64 11.17
C GLY A 34 -10.81 -8.99 10.98
N GLN A 35 -9.80 -9.73 10.49
CA GLN A 35 -8.47 -9.18 10.19
C GLN A 35 -8.49 -8.35 8.92
N ARG A 36 -9.19 -8.81 7.87
CA ARG A 36 -9.37 -8.05 6.64
C ARG A 36 -10.11 -6.74 6.89
N SER A 37 -11.17 -6.78 7.70
CA SER A 37 -11.89 -5.58 8.14
C SER A 37 -11.00 -4.65 8.97
N ALA A 38 -10.18 -5.17 9.89
CA ALA A 38 -9.26 -4.34 10.67
C ALA A 38 -8.24 -3.62 9.78
N PHE A 39 -7.63 -4.33 8.83
CA PHE A 39 -6.67 -3.76 7.88
C PHE A 39 -7.32 -2.66 7.02
N THR A 40 -8.49 -2.93 6.42
CA THR A 40 -9.20 -1.94 5.59
C THR A 40 -9.72 -0.76 6.41
N SER A 41 -10.08 -0.96 7.69
CA SER A 41 -10.46 0.14 8.59
C SER A 41 -9.29 1.09 8.87
N LYS A 42 -8.09 0.52 9.07
CA LYS A 42 -6.85 1.29 9.24
C LYS A 42 -6.58 2.13 7.99
N CYS A 43 -6.60 1.50 6.82
CA CYS A 43 -6.39 2.18 5.52
C CYS A 43 -7.42 3.29 5.27
N GLN A 44 -8.72 3.02 5.50
CA GLN A 44 -9.78 4.03 5.41
C GLN A 44 -9.50 5.22 6.35
N THR A 45 -8.99 4.97 7.55
CA THR A 45 -8.66 6.02 8.52
C THR A 45 -7.54 6.93 8.01
N TYR A 46 -6.50 6.36 7.38
CA TYR A 46 -5.46 7.15 6.74
C TYR A 46 -6.01 8.04 5.62
N LEU A 47 -6.78 7.45 4.70
CA LEU A 47 -7.37 8.19 3.57
C LEU A 47 -8.33 9.29 4.06
N ALA A 48 -9.17 9.02 5.06
CA ALA A 48 -10.06 10.02 5.64
C ALA A 48 -9.31 11.21 6.28
N GLN A 49 -8.08 11.00 6.73
CA GLN A 49 -7.21 12.05 7.29
C GLN A 49 -6.33 12.75 6.24
N GLY A 50 -6.47 12.37 4.96
CA GLY A 50 -5.65 12.87 3.85
C GLY A 50 -4.21 12.37 3.89
N ILE A 51 -3.94 11.28 4.61
CA ILE A 51 -2.61 10.66 4.68
C ILE A 51 -2.39 9.84 3.41
N GLY A 52 -1.21 10.02 2.81
CA GLY A 52 -0.78 9.21 1.67
C GLY A 52 -0.70 7.73 1.99
N LEU A 53 -1.10 6.87 1.05
CA LEU A 53 -1.08 5.44 1.29
C LEU A 53 -0.53 4.69 0.07
N ILE A 54 0.38 3.75 0.33
CA ILE A 54 0.68 2.63 -0.56
C ILE A 54 0.35 1.33 0.16
N ILE A 55 -0.28 0.39 -0.54
CA ILE A 55 -0.46 -0.98 -0.08
C ILE A 55 0.32 -1.91 -1.00
N VAL A 56 1.09 -2.83 -0.43
CA VAL A 56 1.86 -3.83 -1.18
C VAL A 56 1.44 -5.23 -0.74
N ASP A 57 0.90 -6.01 -1.67
CA ASP A 57 0.48 -7.39 -1.44
C ASP A 57 1.59 -8.37 -1.78
N ILE A 58 2.19 -8.95 -0.75
CA ILE A 58 3.27 -9.95 -0.86
C ILE A 58 2.79 -11.37 -0.51
N VAL A 59 1.50 -11.57 -0.24
CA VAL A 59 0.98 -12.85 0.26
C VAL A 59 0.60 -13.77 -0.89
N THR A 60 1.42 -14.79 -1.11
CA THR A 60 1.28 -15.77 -2.21
C THR A 60 0.31 -16.92 -1.90
N ILE A 61 0.03 -17.17 -0.63
CA ILE A 61 -0.73 -18.35 -0.16
C ILE A 61 -2.24 -18.11 0.02
N LEU A 62 -2.69 -16.84 0.01
CA LEU A 62 -4.08 -16.46 0.24
C LEU A 62 -4.54 -15.46 -0.83
N SER A 63 -5.77 -15.62 -1.32
CA SER A 63 -6.30 -14.90 -2.48
C SER A 63 -7.16 -13.68 -2.15
N ALA A 64 -7.41 -13.37 -0.87
CA ALA A 64 -8.19 -12.20 -0.52
C ALA A 64 -7.53 -10.90 -1.03
N ASN A 65 -8.29 -10.02 -1.65
CA ASN A 65 -7.81 -8.75 -2.20
C ASN A 65 -8.26 -7.59 -1.30
N LEU A 66 -7.34 -7.06 -0.50
CA LEU A 66 -7.62 -6.00 0.47
C LEU A 66 -7.81 -4.62 -0.16
N HIS A 67 -7.30 -4.36 -1.38
CA HIS A 67 -7.68 -3.19 -2.17
C HIS A 67 -9.16 -3.23 -2.53
N ASN A 68 -9.65 -4.35 -3.07
CA ASN A 68 -11.07 -4.51 -3.42
C ASN A 68 -11.97 -4.38 -2.19
N GLU A 69 -11.57 -4.97 -1.06
CA GLU A 69 -12.30 -4.80 0.20
C GLU A 69 -12.30 -3.34 0.69
N LEU A 70 -11.18 -2.60 0.52
CA LEU A 70 -11.12 -1.17 0.83
C LEU A 70 -12.02 -0.35 -0.10
N MET A 71 -12.03 -0.61 -1.41
CA MET A 71 -12.89 0.10 -2.36
C MET A 71 -14.38 -0.13 -2.05
N ASN A 72 -14.76 -1.38 -1.78
CA ASN A 72 -16.12 -1.72 -1.33
C ASN A 72 -16.51 -0.95 -0.06
N ARG A 73 -15.59 -0.88 0.91
CA ARG A 73 -15.80 -0.17 2.18
C ARG A 73 -16.01 1.33 1.99
N LEU A 74 -15.32 1.92 1.02
CA LEU A 74 -15.44 3.33 0.65
C LEU A 74 -16.63 3.60 -0.29
N ASN A 75 -17.39 2.57 -0.69
CA ASN A 75 -18.42 2.63 -1.71
C ASN A 75 -17.91 3.18 -3.06
N LEU A 76 -16.68 2.80 -3.43
CA LEU A 76 -16.04 3.16 -4.70
C LEU A 76 -16.06 1.98 -5.67
N VAL A 77 -15.97 2.31 -6.96
CA VAL A 77 -15.87 1.30 -8.02
C VAL A 77 -14.55 0.56 -7.92
N ILE A 78 -14.59 -0.75 -8.11
CA ILE A 78 -13.41 -1.59 -8.23
C ILE A 78 -12.99 -1.62 -9.68
N GLU A 79 -11.78 -1.16 -9.97
CA GLU A 79 -11.14 -1.38 -11.27
C GLU A 79 -10.45 -2.75 -11.27
N PRO A 80 -10.80 -3.65 -12.21
CA PRO A 80 -10.25 -5.00 -12.22
C PRO A 80 -8.75 -4.98 -12.55
N LEU A 81 -8.00 -5.78 -11.81
CA LEU A 81 -6.60 -6.10 -12.08
C LEU A 81 -6.45 -7.62 -12.16
N ASP A 82 -6.00 -8.14 -13.31
CA ASP A 82 -5.75 -9.57 -13.50
C ASP A 82 -4.42 -10.00 -12.90
N ALA A 83 -4.31 -9.90 -11.58
CA ALA A 83 -3.11 -10.26 -10.83
C ALA A 83 -3.45 -10.76 -9.42
N ARG A 84 -2.70 -11.74 -8.92
CA ARG A 84 -2.84 -12.24 -7.54
C ARG A 84 -2.11 -11.38 -6.51
N LEU A 85 -1.01 -10.77 -6.92
CA LEU A 85 -0.20 -9.86 -6.13
C LEU A 85 -0.26 -8.49 -6.80
N TYR A 86 -0.28 -7.44 -6.00
CA TYR A 86 -0.40 -6.08 -6.50
C TYR A 86 0.27 -5.11 -5.55
N ALA A 87 0.62 -3.94 -6.07
CA ALA A 87 0.87 -2.77 -5.28
C ALA A 87 -0.06 -1.65 -5.75
N VAL A 88 -0.54 -0.83 -4.83
CA VAL A 88 -1.45 0.27 -5.16
C VAL A 88 -1.10 1.51 -4.35
N ALA A 89 -0.96 2.63 -5.05
CA ALA A 89 -0.84 3.95 -4.46
C ALA A 89 -2.18 4.66 -4.45
N TYR A 90 -2.42 5.48 -3.43
CA TYR A 90 -3.64 6.28 -3.30
C TYR A 90 -3.30 7.76 -3.12
N GLN A 91 -4.10 8.62 -3.76
CA GLN A 91 -4.08 10.06 -3.56
C GLN A 91 -5.47 10.55 -3.15
N VAL A 92 -5.54 11.21 -2.00
CA VAL A 92 -6.75 11.92 -1.58
C VAL A 92 -6.68 13.32 -2.17
N GLY A 93 -7.66 13.66 -3.01
CA GLY A 93 -7.80 14.96 -3.65
C GLY A 93 -9.17 15.58 -3.40
N GLN A 94 -9.36 16.79 -3.92
CA GLN A 94 -10.68 17.40 -4.02
C GLN A 94 -11.03 17.58 -5.50
N LYS A 95 -12.24 17.17 -5.88
CA LYS A 95 -12.79 17.36 -7.22
C LYS A 95 -14.18 17.96 -7.08
N ASN A 96 -14.38 19.16 -7.65
CA ASN A 96 -15.65 19.89 -7.60
C ASN A 96 -16.23 20.08 -6.18
N GLY A 97 -15.36 20.29 -5.18
CA GLY A 97 -15.78 20.46 -3.77
C GLY A 97 -16.09 19.16 -3.02
N SER A 98 -16.01 18.00 -3.68
CA SER A 98 -16.15 16.68 -3.06
C SER A 98 -14.79 16.01 -2.90
N SER A 99 -14.62 15.22 -1.83
CA SER A 99 -13.46 14.36 -1.67
C SER A 99 -13.42 13.35 -2.82
N HIS A 100 -12.25 13.20 -3.44
CA HIS A 100 -11.99 12.26 -4.52
C HIS A 100 -10.78 11.40 -4.16
N LEU A 101 -10.78 10.15 -4.62
CA LEU A 101 -9.67 9.21 -4.43
C LEU A 101 -9.17 8.78 -5.80
N ASP A 102 -7.95 9.15 -6.12
CA ASP A 102 -7.21 8.59 -7.26
C ASP A 102 -6.33 7.43 -6.77
N PHE A 103 -6.09 6.46 -7.65
CA PHE A 103 -5.20 5.35 -7.36
C PHE A 103 -4.44 4.86 -8.59
N TRP A 104 -3.30 4.23 -8.35
CA TRP A 104 -2.43 3.62 -9.37
C TRP A 104 -2.16 2.18 -8.96
N GLN A 105 -2.73 1.23 -9.69
CA GLN A 105 -2.55 -0.20 -9.45
C GLN A 105 -1.45 -0.76 -10.35
N GLU A 106 -0.58 -1.58 -9.78
CA GLU A 106 0.48 -2.29 -10.50
C GLU A 106 0.41 -3.78 -10.14
N ALA A 107 0.38 -4.62 -11.17
CA ALA A 107 0.45 -6.07 -11.00
C ALA A 107 1.86 -6.48 -10.55
N LEU A 108 1.96 -7.38 -9.57
CA LEU A 108 3.23 -7.98 -9.16
C LEU A 108 3.26 -9.45 -9.57
N ALA A 109 4.46 -9.93 -9.93
CA ALA A 109 4.72 -11.32 -10.25
C ALA A 109 5.94 -11.81 -9.47
N ILE A 110 5.93 -13.08 -9.07
CA ILE A 110 7.11 -13.74 -8.49
C ILE A 110 8.21 -13.76 -9.57
N GLY A 111 9.43 -13.37 -9.19
CA GLY A 111 10.55 -13.23 -10.12
C GLY A 111 10.46 -12.00 -11.04
N GLY A 112 9.37 -11.24 -10.99
CA GLY A 112 9.21 -10.01 -11.75
C GLY A 112 9.84 -8.80 -11.05
N ASN A 113 10.10 -7.74 -11.83
CA ASN A 113 10.55 -6.46 -11.30
C ASN A 113 9.44 -5.81 -10.47
N LEU A 114 9.81 -5.12 -9.39
CA LEU A 114 8.85 -4.34 -8.61
C LEU A 114 8.67 -2.91 -9.19
N PRO A 115 7.49 -2.29 -9.05
CA PRO A 115 7.21 -1.01 -9.67
C PRO A 115 7.80 0.18 -8.88
N ILE A 116 7.77 1.35 -9.54
CA ILE A 116 7.89 2.65 -8.86
C ILE A 116 6.49 3.20 -8.67
N LEU A 117 6.11 3.49 -7.42
CA LEU A 117 4.78 4.03 -7.10
C LEU A 117 4.87 5.45 -6.51
N PRO A 118 3.91 6.34 -6.82
CA PRO A 118 3.88 7.67 -6.22
C PRO A 118 3.24 7.63 -4.82
N LEU A 119 4.00 7.93 -3.77
CA LEU A 119 3.46 8.17 -2.44
C LEU A 119 3.10 9.65 -2.29
N PHE A 120 1.82 9.98 -2.40
CA PHE A 120 1.33 11.35 -2.22
C PHE A 120 1.22 11.70 -0.73
N LEU A 121 2.05 12.61 -0.25
CA LEU A 121 2.05 13.01 1.15
C LEU A 121 0.96 14.04 1.43
N LYS A 122 0.40 13.97 2.63
CA LYS A 122 -0.41 15.04 3.20
C LYS A 122 0.40 16.34 3.18
N GLY A 123 -0.16 17.38 2.55
CA GLY A 123 0.54 18.65 2.30
C GLY A 123 0.93 18.87 0.84
N GLY A 124 0.71 17.89 -0.05
CA GLY A 124 0.75 18.09 -1.51
C GLY A 124 2.08 17.73 -2.19
N LEU A 125 3.07 17.26 -1.44
CA LEU A 125 4.28 16.65 -2.00
C LEU A 125 3.98 15.20 -2.44
N TYR A 126 4.76 14.68 -3.38
CA TYR A 126 4.78 13.24 -3.64
C TYR A 126 6.22 12.72 -3.65
N LEU A 127 6.40 11.47 -3.26
CA LEU A 127 7.68 10.76 -3.29
C LEU A 127 7.58 9.57 -4.25
N PRO A 128 8.47 9.45 -5.25
CA PRO A 128 8.56 8.22 -6.04
C PRO A 128 9.19 7.11 -5.19
N ILE A 129 8.41 6.09 -4.86
CA ILE A 129 8.87 4.93 -4.08
C ILE A 129 9.29 3.84 -5.05
N ASN A 130 10.60 3.66 -5.21
CA ASN A 130 11.16 2.57 -6.00
C ASN A 130 11.23 1.29 -5.16
N LEU A 131 10.23 0.42 -5.32
CA LEU A 131 10.14 -0.83 -4.56
C LEU A 131 11.25 -1.80 -4.95
N ASP A 132 11.63 -1.86 -6.23
CA ASP A 132 12.66 -2.78 -6.72
C ASP A 132 14.03 -2.44 -6.15
N MET A 133 14.43 -1.18 -6.28
CA MET A 133 15.70 -0.70 -5.72
C MET A 133 15.77 -0.92 -4.21
N SER A 134 14.67 -0.68 -3.49
CA SER A 134 14.60 -0.87 -2.03
C SER A 134 14.71 -2.35 -1.65
N TYR A 135 14.05 -3.23 -2.41
CA TYR A 135 14.11 -4.69 -2.24
C TYR A 135 15.52 -5.21 -2.50
N GLN A 136 16.10 -4.89 -3.67
CA GLN A 136 17.44 -5.34 -4.05
C GLN A 136 18.51 -4.86 -3.06
N TYR A 137 18.44 -3.59 -2.67
CA TYR A 137 19.33 -3.04 -1.64
C TYR A 137 19.23 -3.81 -0.32
N THR A 138 18.01 -4.19 0.09
CA THR A 138 17.79 -4.97 1.31
C THR A 138 18.34 -6.39 1.16
N CYS A 139 18.09 -7.07 0.05
CA CYS A 139 18.62 -8.42 -0.22
C CYS A 139 20.15 -8.46 -0.15
N VAL A 140 20.82 -7.50 -0.80
CA VAL A 140 22.28 -7.37 -0.75
C VAL A 140 22.76 -7.18 0.70
N ARG A 141 22.14 -6.26 1.45
CA ARG A 141 22.53 -5.99 2.84
C ARG A 141 22.29 -7.16 3.79
N GLN A 142 21.24 -7.93 3.55
CA GLN A 142 20.88 -9.10 4.34
C GLN A 142 21.56 -10.38 3.83
N ARG A 143 22.37 -10.30 2.77
CA ARG A 143 23.02 -11.45 2.12
C ARG A 143 22.02 -12.54 1.72
N ILE A 144 20.84 -12.12 1.28
CA ILE A 144 19.84 -13.04 0.72
C ILE A 144 20.36 -13.46 -0.67
N PRO A 145 20.52 -14.77 -0.93
CA PRO A 145 21.01 -15.24 -2.21
C PRO A 145 20.01 -14.89 -3.33
N GLU A 146 20.54 -14.53 -4.50
CA GLU A 146 19.73 -14.46 -5.71
C GLU A 146 19.30 -15.89 -6.08
N PHE A 147 17.98 -16.11 -6.14
CA PHE A 147 17.43 -17.35 -6.68
C PHE A 147 17.39 -17.18 -8.21
N ASN A 148 18.42 -17.71 -8.89
CA ASN A 148 18.33 -17.94 -10.32
C ASN A 148 17.53 -19.23 -10.52
N ASP A 149 16.36 -19.10 -11.15
CA ASP A 149 15.59 -20.24 -11.68
C ASP A 149 16.36 -20.96 -12.79
#